data_AF-A0A1L8DIZ4-F1
#
_entry.id   AF-A0A1L8DIZ4-F1
#
_cell.length_a   1.000
_cell.length_b   1.000
_cell.length_c   1.000
_cell.angle_alpha   90.00
_cell.angle_beta   90.00
_cell.angle_gamma   90.00
#
_symmetry.space_group_name_H-M   'P 1'
#
loop_
_entity.id
_entity.type
_entity.pdbx_description
1 polymer ?
#
loop_
_entity_poly.entity_id
_entity_poly.type
_entity_poly.pdbx_seq_one_letter_code
_entity_poly.pdbx_strand_id
1 'polypeptide(L)'
;TTPHPVFVKSFPTGSSKQSADYMYDRIVETMEPLGGPKNFFAVVTDSCPTNQAVWRRIENDYGIFSFGCAAHAFNLMLDDIKKHEMVDKVIKKAKAIVKSINNCRTLKAIFSQKSKVSLKLPMKTRWLTLEACLSSVKKNKSLLKQMFLVDVVEDTLKLKKVKKIIGDDKFWNQLEGILKIFEVISNAIRRIEGDNASLGSVIKLIQEIEAYIENIEPDDSMFALRPKLRKIVSDRKDFLIKPIHIAAYMLHPFYKGGGLTAIERQAGVEVILKIGRRYELDTDVVRSQLIKYNSKSDEFNSSILWAEDEIKDAPGWWALFFPDYQLTSIARKILQTPPTSCSVERSFSAQKHIHSVLRNRLTNSKVNKLMFIRQNLLMFTKNKSSIIIEEIENLLNSFDVEIDDQEAEMQLSEEECEEDDVDFEVQPGEISSYSLSDSEAESEPDSDDNSYVNTDVEMDAEGSFNDPSTDDESDVYQEK
;
A
#
# COMPACT_ATOMS: atom_id res chain seq x y z
N THR A 1 -21.83 -5.65 9.04
CA THR A 1 -21.37 -4.93 7.83
C THR A 1 -20.28 -3.93 8.18
N THR A 2 -19.41 -3.61 7.22
CA THR A 2 -18.39 -2.55 7.35
C THR A 2 -19.05 -1.17 7.46
N PRO A 3 -18.61 -0.31 8.41
CA PRO A 3 -19.17 1.02 8.57
C PRO A 3 -19.03 1.85 7.29
N HIS A 4 -20.00 2.70 7.00
CA HIS A 4 -19.90 3.62 5.88
C HIS A 4 -18.90 4.74 6.21
N PRO A 5 -17.97 5.05 5.30
CA PRO A 5 -16.98 6.08 5.55
C PRO A 5 -17.66 7.46 5.60
N VAL A 6 -17.33 8.22 6.64
CA VAL A 6 -17.74 9.63 6.79
C VAL A 6 -16.51 10.48 6.48
N PHE A 7 -16.65 11.42 5.55
CA PHE A 7 -15.62 12.44 5.35
C PHE A 7 -15.70 13.48 6.45
N VAL A 8 -14.59 13.72 7.13
CA VAL A 8 -14.52 14.69 8.23
C VAL A 8 -13.85 15.98 7.76
N LYS A 9 -12.60 15.90 7.30
CA LYS A 9 -11.79 17.07 6.98
C LYS A 9 -10.67 16.73 6.00
N SER A 10 -10.24 17.73 5.23
CA SER A 10 -9.01 17.72 4.44
C SER A 10 -8.19 18.96 4.71
N PHE A 11 -6.87 18.83 4.67
CA PHE A 11 -5.94 19.92 4.94
C PHE A 11 -5.09 20.18 3.69
N PRO A 12 -5.07 21.41 3.14
CA PRO A 12 -4.10 21.78 2.12
C PRO A 12 -2.72 21.86 2.79
N THR A 13 -1.74 21.13 2.28
CA THR A 13 -0.39 21.12 2.85
C THR A 13 0.45 22.33 2.42
N GLY A 14 0.13 22.94 1.26
CA GLY A 14 0.85 24.11 0.76
C GLY A 14 2.35 23.86 0.69
N SER A 15 3.15 24.79 1.22
CA SER A 15 4.61 24.67 1.35
C SER A 15 5.07 23.96 2.63
N SER A 16 4.15 23.53 3.51
CA SER A 16 4.52 22.86 4.76
C SER A 16 5.08 21.48 4.47
N LYS A 17 6.21 21.15 5.10
CA LYS A 17 6.72 19.79 5.10
C LYS A 17 5.71 18.89 5.81
N GLN A 18 5.36 17.78 5.19
CA GLN A 18 4.55 16.71 5.79
C GLN A 18 5.40 15.94 6.82
N SER A 19 5.84 16.64 7.88
CA SER A 19 6.58 16.03 8.99
C SER A 19 5.65 15.21 9.87
N ALA A 20 6.24 14.36 10.71
CA ALA A 20 5.47 13.57 11.66
C ALA A 20 4.71 14.47 12.65
N ASP A 21 5.32 15.57 13.09
CA ASP A 21 4.67 16.56 13.97
C ASP A 21 3.46 17.20 13.30
N TYR A 22 3.62 17.67 12.06
CA TYR A 22 2.52 18.28 11.32
C TYR A 22 1.35 17.30 11.16
N MET A 23 1.63 16.06 10.75
CA MET A 23 0.60 15.03 10.54
C MET A 23 -0.09 14.65 11.85
N TYR A 24 0.67 14.50 12.93
CA TYR A 24 0.14 14.24 14.27
C TYR A 24 -0.81 15.37 14.71
N ASP A 25 -0.38 16.63 14.59
CA ASP A 25 -1.19 17.79 14.99
C ASP A 25 -2.50 17.86 14.20
N ARG A 26 -2.47 17.56 12.89
CA ARG A 26 -3.69 17.54 12.06
C ARG A 26 -4.66 16.44 12.49
N ILE A 27 -4.15 15.25 12.87
CA ILE A 27 -4.98 14.15 13.36
C ILE A 27 -5.61 14.54 14.70
N VAL A 28 -4.82 15.06 15.64
CA VAL A 28 -5.30 15.50 16.95
C VAL A 28 -6.32 16.64 16.83
N GLU A 29 -6.03 17.67 16.03
CA GLU A 29 -6.95 18.79 15.75
C GLU A 29 -8.31 18.30 15.22
N THR A 30 -8.31 17.19 14.48
CA THR A 30 -9.54 16.59 13.93
C THR A 30 -10.24 15.68 14.94
N MET A 31 -9.47 14.93 15.73
CA MET A 31 -9.96 13.90 16.64
C MET A 31 -10.56 14.47 17.94
N GLU A 32 -9.89 15.46 18.55
CA GLU A 32 -10.29 16.00 19.86
C GLU A 32 -11.71 16.58 19.87
N PRO A 33 -12.12 17.44 18.90
CA PRO A 33 -13.48 17.98 18.87
C PRO A 33 -14.57 16.92 18.65
N LEU A 34 -14.19 15.73 18.17
CA LEU A 34 -15.09 14.62 17.88
C LEU A 34 -15.16 13.60 19.02
N GLY A 35 -14.77 13.99 20.24
CA GLY A 35 -14.82 13.16 21.44
C GLY A 35 -13.54 12.38 21.73
N GLY A 36 -12.44 12.74 21.06
CA GLY A 36 -11.10 12.27 21.37
C GLY A 36 -10.97 10.74 21.39
N PRO A 37 -10.11 10.17 22.25
CA PRO A 37 -9.85 8.73 22.26
C PRO A 37 -11.06 7.85 22.60
N LYS A 38 -12.17 8.40 23.13
CA LYS A 38 -13.37 7.59 23.42
C LYS A 38 -14.08 7.14 22.14
N ASN A 39 -14.07 7.99 21.11
CA ASN A 39 -14.80 7.75 19.86
C ASN A 39 -13.94 7.14 18.75
N PHE A 40 -12.62 7.10 18.93
CA PHE A 40 -11.67 6.61 17.93
C PHE A 40 -11.02 5.29 18.36
N PHE A 41 -11.17 4.27 17.51
CA PHE A 41 -10.66 2.93 17.79
C PHE A 41 -9.29 2.67 17.14
N ALA A 42 -9.10 3.09 15.89
CA ALA A 42 -7.86 2.90 15.16
C ALA A 42 -7.57 4.03 14.15
N VAL A 43 -6.28 4.20 13.82
CA VAL A 43 -5.77 5.04 12.73
C VAL A 43 -5.14 4.15 11.66
N VAL A 44 -5.53 4.35 10.40
CA VAL A 44 -5.06 3.58 9.25
C VAL A 44 -4.52 4.52 8.19
N THR A 45 -3.25 4.41 7.85
CA THR A 45 -2.58 5.25 6.83
C THR A 45 -1.67 4.41 5.95
N ASP A 46 -1.03 5.00 4.93
CA ASP A 46 0.10 4.34 4.29
C ASP A 46 1.24 4.12 5.29
N SER A 47 2.18 3.27 4.89
CA SER A 47 3.23 2.72 5.74
C SER A 47 4.53 3.54 5.73
N CYS A 48 4.52 4.78 5.24
CA CYS A 48 5.75 5.57 5.14
C CYS A 48 6.38 5.83 6.53
N PRO A 49 7.71 6.06 6.61
CA PRO A 49 8.39 6.29 7.89
C PRO A 49 7.79 7.41 8.74
N THR A 50 7.34 8.50 8.10
CA THR A 50 6.65 9.61 8.75
C THR A 50 5.38 9.14 9.47
N ASN A 51 4.53 8.38 8.77
CA ASN A 51 3.29 7.87 9.35
C ASN A 51 3.57 6.87 10.48
N GLN A 52 4.61 6.05 10.38
CA GLN A 52 5.00 5.17 11.48
C GLN A 52 5.41 5.94 12.74
N ALA A 53 6.07 7.10 12.61
CA ALA A 53 6.37 7.94 13.76
C ALA A 53 5.09 8.51 14.38
N VAL A 54 4.12 8.91 13.57
CA VAL A 54 2.78 9.34 14.02
C VAL A 54 2.06 8.22 14.77
N TRP A 55 2.09 6.99 14.23
CA TRP A 55 1.47 5.82 14.85
C TRP A 55 1.94 5.60 16.28
N ARG A 56 3.27 5.62 16.50
CA ARG A 56 3.84 5.45 17.85
C ARG A 56 3.34 6.52 18.82
N ARG A 57 3.26 7.77 18.37
CA ARG A 57 2.76 8.88 19.20
C ARG A 57 1.29 8.70 19.53
N ILE A 58 0.44 8.43 18.53
CA ILE A 58 -0.99 8.21 18.74
C ILE A 58 -1.25 7.00 19.66
N GLU A 59 -0.49 5.91 19.51
CA GLU A 59 -0.57 4.74 20.37
C GLU A 59 -0.18 5.05 21.82
N ASN A 60 0.88 5.85 22.02
CA ASN A 60 1.36 6.24 23.35
C ASN A 60 0.42 7.24 24.04
N ASP A 61 0.01 8.29 23.33
CA ASP A 61 -0.72 9.41 23.91
C ASP A 61 -2.20 9.06 24.15
N TYR A 62 -2.78 8.22 23.28
CA TYR A 62 -4.23 7.97 23.24
C TYR A 62 -4.62 6.50 23.38
N GLY A 63 -3.67 5.56 23.33
CA GLY A 63 -3.96 4.12 23.35
C GLY A 63 -4.77 3.63 22.14
N ILE A 64 -4.82 4.42 21.06
CA ILE A 64 -5.52 4.12 19.80
C ILE A 64 -4.61 3.25 18.92
N PHE A 65 -5.16 2.17 18.37
CA PHE A 65 -4.37 1.29 17.49
C PHE A 65 -3.97 2.00 16.21
N SER A 66 -2.73 1.83 15.76
CA SER A 66 -2.27 2.44 14.51
C SER A 66 -1.57 1.40 13.63
N PHE A 67 -1.94 1.36 12.35
CA PHE A 67 -1.36 0.40 11.41
C PHE A 67 -1.45 0.83 9.94
N GLY A 68 -0.68 0.13 9.11
CA GLY A 68 -0.57 0.41 7.69
C GLY A 68 -1.74 -0.14 6.88
N CYS A 69 -2.02 0.53 5.76
CA CYS A 69 -2.98 0.09 4.76
C CYS A 69 -2.54 -1.22 4.09
N ALA A 70 -3.37 -2.26 4.19
CA ALA A 70 -3.09 -3.56 3.60
C ALA A 70 -3.06 -3.54 2.06
N ALA A 71 -3.95 -2.79 1.41
CA ALA A 71 -3.94 -2.64 -0.05
C ALA A 71 -2.62 -2.01 -0.52
N HIS A 72 -2.16 -0.97 0.18
CA HIS A 72 -0.86 -0.36 -0.10
C HIS A 72 0.30 -1.33 0.12
N ALA A 73 0.28 -2.13 1.19
CA ALA A 73 1.31 -3.13 1.43
C ALA A 73 1.36 -4.23 0.34
N PHE A 74 0.22 -4.68 -0.18
CA PHE A 74 0.17 -5.61 -1.31
C PHE A 74 0.63 -4.97 -2.63
N ASN A 75 0.33 -3.68 -2.85
CA ASN A 75 0.90 -2.92 -3.97
C ASN A 75 2.43 -2.86 -3.90
N LEU A 76 2.98 -2.57 -2.71
CA LEU A 76 4.42 -2.57 -2.49
C LEU A 76 5.06 -3.95 -2.68
N MET A 77 4.35 -5.02 -2.34
CA MET A 77 4.79 -6.39 -2.62
C MET A 77 5.01 -6.61 -4.12
N LEU A 78 4.08 -6.15 -4.97
CA LEU A 78 4.26 -6.18 -6.43
C LEU A 78 5.46 -5.34 -6.87
N ASP A 79 5.67 -4.17 -6.28
CA ASP A 79 6.81 -3.32 -6.61
C ASP A 79 8.16 -3.95 -6.25
N ASP A 80 8.25 -4.64 -5.13
CA ASP A 80 9.47 -5.36 -4.75
C ASP A 80 9.75 -6.55 -5.67
N ILE A 81 8.70 -7.25 -6.13
CA ILE A 81 8.84 -8.35 -7.09
C ILE A 81 9.35 -7.80 -8.44
N LYS A 82 8.83 -6.66 -8.90
CA LYS A 82 9.28 -6.03 -10.17
C LYS A 82 10.76 -5.68 -10.16
N LYS A 83 11.31 -5.30 -9.01
CA LYS A 83 12.73 -4.94 -8.85
C LYS A 83 13.68 -6.14 -8.97
N HIS A 84 13.16 -7.38 -8.91
CA HIS A 84 14.01 -8.55 -9.10
C HIS A 84 14.56 -8.62 -10.52
N GLU A 85 15.86 -8.85 -10.66
CA GLU A 85 16.59 -8.79 -11.94
C GLU A 85 15.94 -9.62 -13.05
N MET A 86 15.53 -10.85 -12.74
CA MET A 86 14.85 -11.71 -13.72
C MET A 86 13.49 -11.15 -14.15
N VAL A 87 12.72 -10.58 -13.22
CA VAL A 87 11.40 -10.01 -13.50
C VAL A 87 11.54 -8.72 -14.29
N ASP A 88 12.46 -7.83 -13.89
CA ASP A 88 12.79 -6.60 -14.59
C ASP A 88 13.25 -6.87 -16.04
N LYS A 89 14.10 -7.88 -16.26
CA LYS A 89 14.53 -8.31 -17.60
C LYS A 89 13.33 -8.71 -18.48
N VAL A 90 12.38 -9.47 -17.96
CA VAL A 90 11.16 -9.87 -18.69
C VAL A 90 10.28 -8.64 -18.98
N ILE A 91 10.12 -7.74 -18.01
CA ILE A 91 9.37 -6.49 -18.18
C ILE A 91 10.01 -5.63 -19.27
N LYS A 92 11.33 -5.43 -19.25
CA LYS A 92 12.09 -4.67 -20.26
C LYS A 92 11.94 -5.29 -21.65
N LYS A 93 12.05 -6.62 -21.77
CA LYS A 93 11.80 -7.36 -23.02
C LYS A 93 10.37 -7.14 -23.55
N ALA A 94 9.36 -7.24 -22.68
CA ALA A 94 7.97 -7.01 -23.07
C ALA A 94 7.71 -5.56 -23.52
N LYS A 95 8.25 -4.57 -22.79
CA LYS A 95 8.21 -3.14 -23.19
C LYS A 95 8.87 -2.91 -24.55
N ALA A 96 10.01 -3.58 -24.82
CA ALA A 96 10.70 -3.47 -26.10
C ALA A 96 9.83 -3.99 -27.26
N ILE A 97 9.13 -5.12 -27.11
CA ILE A 97 8.18 -5.63 -28.11
C ILE A 97 7.12 -4.58 -28.41
N VAL A 98 6.47 -4.04 -27.37
CA VAL A 98 5.40 -3.05 -27.52
C VAL A 98 5.92 -1.78 -28.21
N LYS A 99 7.06 -1.23 -27.77
CA LYS A 99 7.67 -0.05 -28.38
C LYS A 99 8.00 -0.27 -29.85
N SER A 100 8.61 -1.40 -30.21
CA SER A 100 9.01 -1.68 -31.60
C SER A 100 7.82 -1.78 -32.55
N ILE A 101 6.69 -2.33 -32.09
CA ILE A 101 5.47 -2.40 -32.90
C ILE A 101 4.80 -1.04 -33.00
N ASN A 102 4.64 -0.35 -31.87
CA ASN A 102 3.94 0.94 -31.85
C ASN A 102 4.70 2.06 -32.58
N ASN A 103 6.04 2.02 -32.60
CA ASN A 103 6.87 3.03 -33.25
C ASN A 103 7.08 2.78 -34.75
N CYS A 104 6.73 1.61 -35.27
CA CYS A 104 6.81 1.30 -36.69
C CYS A 104 5.42 1.34 -37.31
N ARG A 105 5.15 2.33 -38.19
CA ARG A 105 3.82 2.52 -38.82
C ARG A 105 3.32 1.25 -39.51
N THR A 106 4.20 0.56 -40.25
CA THR A 106 3.86 -0.67 -40.97
C THR A 106 3.52 -1.81 -40.01
N LEU A 107 4.36 -2.06 -38.99
CA LEU A 107 4.10 -3.09 -37.98
C LEU A 107 2.82 -2.80 -37.19
N LYS A 108 2.60 -1.54 -36.80
CA LYS A 108 1.37 -1.11 -36.13
C LYS A 108 0.15 -1.35 -37.00
N ALA A 109 0.19 -0.99 -38.28
CA ALA A 109 -0.91 -1.22 -39.21
C ALA A 109 -1.23 -2.71 -39.40
N ILE A 110 -0.19 -3.54 -39.62
CA ILE A 110 -0.35 -5.00 -39.74
C ILE A 110 -0.90 -5.59 -38.44
N PHE A 111 -0.40 -5.13 -37.29
CA PHE A 111 -0.87 -5.58 -35.99
C PHE A 111 -2.33 -5.19 -35.75
N SER A 112 -2.70 -3.93 -36.00
CA SER A 112 -4.06 -3.41 -35.82
C SER A 112 -5.08 -4.05 -36.75
N GLN A 113 -4.69 -4.49 -37.95
CA GLN A 113 -5.58 -5.23 -38.85
C GLN A 113 -5.87 -6.66 -38.34
N LYS A 114 -4.93 -7.28 -37.63
CA LYS A 114 -5.01 -8.69 -37.25
C LYS A 114 -5.35 -8.95 -35.78
N SER A 115 -5.08 -7.99 -34.90
CA SER A 115 -5.32 -8.12 -33.47
C SER A 115 -6.64 -7.52 -33.04
N LYS A 116 -7.34 -8.23 -32.14
CA LYS A 116 -8.51 -7.69 -31.41
C LYS A 116 -8.13 -6.99 -30.10
N VAL A 117 -6.86 -7.08 -29.67
CA VAL A 117 -6.37 -6.56 -28.38
C VAL A 117 -5.15 -5.69 -28.62
N SER A 118 -5.29 -4.39 -28.38
CA SER A 118 -4.19 -3.43 -28.54
C SER A 118 -3.05 -3.67 -27.55
N LEU A 119 -1.82 -3.42 -28.01
CA LEU A 119 -0.63 -3.40 -27.14
C LEU A 119 -0.58 -2.09 -26.38
N LYS A 120 -0.41 -2.18 -25.06
CA LYS A 120 -0.42 -1.02 -24.16
C LYS A 120 0.97 -0.85 -23.55
N LEU A 121 1.50 0.37 -23.54
CA LEU A 121 2.66 0.70 -22.72
C LEU A 121 2.20 1.02 -21.30
N PRO A 122 2.99 0.62 -20.29
CA PRO A 122 2.66 0.93 -18.91
C PRO A 122 3.00 2.38 -18.58
N MET A 123 2.17 3.01 -17.73
CA MET A 123 2.52 4.26 -17.06
C MET A 123 3.52 3.97 -15.94
N LYS A 124 4.46 4.88 -15.68
CA LYS A 124 5.62 4.64 -14.80
C LYS A 124 5.24 4.14 -13.40
N THR A 125 4.10 4.56 -12.85
CA THR A 125 3.78 4.43 -11.41
C THR A 125 2.59 3.52 -11.07
N ARG A 126 1.95 2.84 -12.03
CA ARG A 126 0.76 2.00 -11.76
C ARG A 126 0.95 0.55 -12.21
N TRP A 127 0.98 -0.39 -11.27
CA TRP A 127 1.17 -1.82 -11.56
C TRP A 127 0.06 -2.39 -12.46
N LEU A 128 -1.19 -1.91 -12.35
CA LEU A 128 -2.29 -2.30 -13.24
C LEU A 128 -1.96 -2.02 -14.71
N THR A 129 -1.25 -0.92 -15.00
CA THR A 129 -0.83 -0.60 -16.37
C THR A 129 0.30 -1.52 -16.83
N LEU A 130 1.17 -1.96 -15.92
CA LEU A 130 2.18 -2.98 -16.19
C LEU A 130 1.55 -4.34 -16.46
N GLU A 131 0.63 -4.80 -15.62
CA GLU A 131 -0.13 -6.02 -15.84
C GLU A 131 -0.86 -5.97 -17.19
N ALA A 132 -1.52 -4.85 -17.51
CA ALA A 132 -2.17 -4.65 -18.80
C ALA A 132 -1.20 -4.73 -19.97
N CYS A 133 0.00 -4.13 -19.85
CA CYS A 133 1.08 -4.25 -20.84
C CYS A 133 1.48 -5.71 -21.03
N LEU A 134 1.87 -6.41 -19.96
CA LEU A 134 2.34 -7.80 -20.00
C LEU A 134 1.25 -8.75 -20.53
N SER A 135 0.01 -8.57 -20.07
CA SER A 135 -1.17 -9.32 -20.52
C SER A 135 -1.46 -9.10 -21.99
N SER A 136 -1.33 -7.86 -22.49
CA SER A 136 -1.50 -7.57 -23.92
C SER A 136 -0.46 -8.28 -24.79
N VAL A 137 0.80 -8.36 -24.33
CA VAL A 137 1.87 -9.10 -25.02
C VAL A 137 1.58 -10.60 -25.00
N LYS A 138 1.20 -11.18 -23.84
CA LYS A 138 0.85 -12.61 -23.72
C LYS A 138 -0.33 -12.99 -24.62
N LYS A 139 -1.42 -12.22 -24.59
CA LYS A 139 -2.63 -12.46 -25.41
C LYS A 139 -2.35 -12.45 -26.91
N ASN A 140 -1.33 -11.70 -27.34
CA ASN A 140 -0.93 -11.60 -28.74
C ASN A 140 0.24 -12.52 -29.12
N LYS A 141 0.67 -13.47 -28.27
CA LYS A 141 1.84 -14.35 -28.53
C LYS A 141 1.83 -14.99 -29.92
N SER A 142 0.72 -15.62 -30.31
CA SER A 142 0.59 -16.32 -31.60
C SER A 142 0.71 -15.36 -32.79
N LEU A 143 0.00 -14.22 -32.73
CA LEU A 143 0.06 -13.19 -33.75
C LEU A 143 1.46 -12.58 -33.85
N LEU A 144 2.11 -12.30 -32.71
CA LEU A 144 3.47 -11.79 -32.66
C LEU A 144 4.45 -12.78 -33.29
N LYS A 145 4.35 -14.08 -32.98
CA LYS A 145 5.17 -15.10 -33.63
C LYS A 145 4.93 -15.13 -35.14
N GLN A 146 3.67 -15.10 -35.60
CA GLN A 146 3.34 -15.08 -37.04
C GLN A 146 3.87 -13.83 -37.75
N MET A 147 3.71 -12.65 -37.17
CA MET A 147 4.14 -11.39 -37.78
C MET A 147 5.65 -11.34 -38.03
N PHE A 148 6.44 -11.93 -37.16
CA PHE A 148 7.91 -11.93 -37.25
C PHE A 148 8.48 -13.15 -38.00
N LEU A 149 7.62 -14.08 -38.45
CA LEU A 149 7.97 -15.15 -39.39
C LEU A 149 7.88 -14.69 -40.86
N VAL A 150 7.08 -13.68 -41.16
CA VAL A 150 6.96 -13.14 -42.52
C VAL A 150 8.02 -12.04 -42.68
N ASP A 151 8.92 -12.17 -43.67
CA ASP A 151 10.02 -11.24 -43.96
C ASP A 151 9.57 -9.89 -44.53
N VAL A 152 8.46 -9.32 -44.01
CA VAL A 152 7.82 -8.10 -44.53
C VAL A 152 8.54 -6.82 -44.07
N VAL A 153 9.50 -6.91 -43.15
CA VAL A 153 10.02 -5.73 -42.45
C VAL A 153 11.53 -5.63 -42.63
N GLU A 154 11.99 -4.45 -43.05
CA GLU A 154 13.41 -4.11 -43.11
C GLU A 154 14.12 -4.47 -41.80
N ASP A 155 15.25 -5.15 -41.97
CA ASP A 155 15.91 -5.95 -40.96
C ASP A 155 16.79 -5.07 -40.05
N THR A 156 16.18 -4.09 -39.38
CA THR A 156 16.89 -3.19 -38.46
C THR A 156 17.42 -3.96 -37.25
N LEU A 157 18.58 -3.55 -36.71
CA LEU A 157 19.19 -4.18 -35.53
C LEU A 157 18.21 -4.27 -34.35
N LYS A 158 17.34 -3.27 -34.17
CA LYS A 158 16.30 -3.24 -33.13
C LYS A 158 15.25 -4.33 -33.36
N LEU A 159 14.79 -4.54 -34.59
CA LEU A 159 13.82 -5.59 -34.93
C LEU A 159 14.41 -7.00 -34.85
N LYS A 160 15.70 -7.17 -35.18
CA LYS A 160 16.42 -8.45 -34.97
C LYS A 160 16.42 -8.86 -33.50
N LYS A 161 16.69 -7.92 -32.59
CA LYS A 161 16.64 -8.16 -31.14
C LYS A 161 15.23 -8.56 -30.69
N VAL A 162 14.19 -7.88 -31.18
CA VAL A 162 12.79 -8.22 -30.86
C VAL A 162 12.36 -9.58 -31.44
N LYS A 163 12.78 -9.91 -32.66
CA LYS A 163 12.55 -11.23 -33.28
C LYS A 163 13.16 -12.36 -32.44
N LYS A 164 14.37 -12.15 -31.91
CA LYS A 164 15.00 -13.09 -30.95
C LYS A 164 14.18 -13.26 -29.66
N ILE A 165 13.67 -12.16 -29.08
CA ILE A 165 12.82 -12.23 -27.88
C ILE A 165 11.51 -12.98 -28.17
N ILE A 166 10.86 -12.73 -29.31
CA ILE A 166 9.60 -13.39 -29.69
C ILE A 166 9.81 -14.88 -29.96
N GLY A 167 10.98 -15.28 -30.44
CA GLY A 167 11.36 -16.68 -30.62
C GLY A 167 11.78 -17.41 -29.34
N ASP A 168 12.06 -16.69 -28.26
CA ASP A 168 12.56 -17.24 -26.98
C ASP A 168 11.41 -17.82 -26.14
N ASP A 169 11.24 -19.15 -26.15
CA ASP A 169 10.22 -19.81 -25.33
C ASP A 169 10.44 -19.66 -23.83
N LYS A 170 11.69 -19.45 -23.38
CA LYS A 170 11.98 -19.14 -21.97
C LYS A 170 11.36 -17.80 -21.58
N PHE A 171 11.46 -16.77 -22.43
CA PHE A 171 10.79 -15.48 -22.19
C PHE A 171 9.27 -15.66 -22.02
N TRP A 172 8.63 -16.45 -22.87
CA TRP A 172 7.18 -16.65 -22.78
C TRP A 172 6.75 -17.39 -21.52
N ASN A 173 7.49 -18.44 -21.13
CA ASN A 173 7.21 -19.19 -19.90
C ASN A 173 7.40 -18.29 -18.68
N GLN A 174 8.47 -17.49 -18.67
CA GLN A 174 8.72 -16.53 -17.58
C GLN A 174 7.65 -15.43 -17.51
N LEU A 175 7.23 -14.87 -18.65
CA LEU A 175 6.15 -13.87 -18.72
C LEU A 175 4.84 -14.43 -18.16
N GLU A 176 4.54 -15.70 -18.48
CA GLU A 176 3.36 -16.38 -17.95
C GLU A 176 3.44 -16.60 -16.44
N GLY A 177 4.57 -17.08 -15.92
CA GLY A 177 4.77 -17.25 -14.48
C GLY A 177 4.65 -15.94 -13.70
N ILE A 178 5.25 -14.86 -14.20
CA ILE A 178 5.15 -13.52 -13.58
C ILE A 178 3.69 -13.04 -13.54
N LEU A 179 2.95 -13.23 -14.64
CA LEU A 179 1.53 -12.84 -14.68
C LEU A 179 0.68 -13.62 -13.66
N LYS A 180 0.96 -14.92 -13.44
CA LYS A 180 0.25 -15.70 -12.43
C LYS A 180 0.55 -15.20 -11.01
N ILE A 181 1.82 -14.89 -10.70
CA ILE A 181 2.21 -14.31 -9.40
C ILE A 181 1.51 -12.95 -9.19
N PHE A 182 1.52 -12.09 -10.21
CA PHE A 182 0.84 -10.80 -10.14
C PHE A 182 -0.66 -10.99 -9.90
N GLU A 183 -1.31 -11.89 -10.64
CA GLU A 183 -2.74 -12.16 -10.51
C GLU A 183 -3.15 -12.60 -9.10
N VAL A 184 -2.34 -13.42 -8.42
CA VAL A 184 -2.59 -13.84 -7.03
C VAL A 184 -2.62 -12.63 -6.09
N ILE A 185 -1.65 -11.73 -6.20
CA ILE A 185 -1.57 -10.52 -5.36
C ILE A 185 -2.63 -9.50 -5.78
N SER A 186 -2.91 -9.36 -7.07
CA SER A 186 -4.01 -8.54 -7.61
C SER A 186 -5.37 -8.96 -7.04
N ASN A 187 -5.61 -10.27 -6.94
CA ASN A 187 -6.81 -10.82 -6.31
C ASN A 187 -6.87 -10.48 -4.82
N ALA A 188 -5.75 -10.51 -4.11
CA ALA A 188 -5.68 -10.10 -2.71
C ALA A 188 -6.02 -8.61 -2.54
N ILE A 189 -5.49 -7.73 -3.41
CA ILE A 189 -5.82 -6.30 -3.43
C ILE A 189 -7.33 -6.12 -3.65
N ARG A 190 -7.90 -6.71 -4.70
CA ARG A 190 -9.34 -6.62 -4.99
C ARG A 190 -10.21 -7.07 -3.81
N ARG A 191 -9.82 -8.13 -3.11
CA ARG A 191 -10.57 -8.66 -1.96
C ARG A 191 -10.45 -7.78 -0.72
N ILE A 192 -9.28 -7.21 -0.45
CA ILE A 192 -9.07 -6.36 0.73
C ILE A 192 -9.65 -4.95 0.56
N GLU A 193 -9.84 -4.50 -0.67
CA GLU A 193 -10.55 -3.26 -1.01
C GLU A 193 -12.07 -3.41 -1.02
N GLY A 194 -12.57 -4.64 -0.98
CA GLY A 194 -14.01 -4.93 -0.97
C GLY A 194 -14.69 -4.56 0.36
N ASP A 195 -15.99 -4.33 0.31
CA ASP A 195 -16.77 -3.81 1.44
C ASP A 195 -16.88 -4.79 2.63
N ASN A 196 -16.56 -6.08 2.47
CA ASN A 196 -16.61 -7.07 3.54
C ASN A 196 -15.23 -7.43 4.11
N ALA A 197 -14.17 -6.72 3.68
CA ALA A 197 -12.83 -6.96 4.17
C ALA A 197 -12.68 -6.57 5.65
N SER A 198 -12.12 -7.47 6.45
CA SER A 198 -11.77 -7.21 7.84
C SER A 198 -10.26 -7.26 8.04
N LEU A 199 -9.77 -6.78 9.18
CA LEU A 199 -8.35 -6.97 9.56
C LEU A 199 -7.91 -8.44 9.51
N GLY A 200 -8.82 -9.38 9.81
CA GLY A 200 -8.52 -10.81 9.72
C GLY A 200 -8.31 -11.29 8.27
N SER A 201 -8.97 -10.65 7.30
CA SER A 201 -8.82 -10.98 5.88
C SER A 201 -7.38 -10.77 5.40
N VAL A 202 -6.62 -9.84 6.01
CA VAL A 202 -5.20 -9.61 5.70
C VAL A 202 -4.37 -10.88 5.93
N ILE A 203 -4.56 -11.54 7.07
CA ILE A 203 -3.84 -12.77 7.42
C ILE A 203 -4.20 -13.89 6.44
N LYS A 204 -5.50 -14.03 6.13
CA LYS A 204 -5.97 -15.05 5.19
C LYS A 204 -5.33 -14.90 3.81
N LEU A 205 -5.30 -13.67 3.29
CA LEU A 205 -4.73 -13.37 1.98
C LEU A 205 -3.21 -13.60 1.94
N ILE A 206 -2.48 -13.26 3.02
CA ILE A 206 -1.05 -13.57 3.12
C ILE A 206 -0.83 -15.08 3.11
N GLN A 207 -1.61 -15.86 3.88
CA GLN A 207 -1.50 -17.32 3.89
C GLN A 207 -1.78 -17.94 2.50
N GLU A 208 -2.73 -17.38 1.75
CA GLU A 208 -3.00 -17.82 0.37
C GLU A 208 -1.84 -17.49 -0.59
N ILE A 209 -1.22 -16.31 -0.46
CA ILE A 209 -0.02 -15.93 -1.22
C ILE A 209 1.15 -16.84 -0.86
N GLU A 210 1.40 -17.08 0.43
CA GLU A 210 2.44 -17.99 0.92
C GLU A 210 2.20 -19.40 0.36
N ALA A 211 0.98 -19.94 0.47
CA ALA A 211 0.64 -21.25 -0.07
C ALA A 211 0.86 -21.35 -1.59
N TYR A 212 0.49 -20.31 -2.34
CA TYR A 212 0.75 -20.26 -3.78
C TYR A 212 2.26 -20.35 -4.09
N ILE A 213 3.09 -19.58 -3.36
CA ILE A 213 4.55 -19.58 -3.51
C ILE A 213 5.14 -20.95 -3.15
N GLU A 214 4.62 -21.59 -2.10
CA GLU A 214 5.08 -22.92 -1.68
C GLU A 214 4.74 -24.01 -2.69
N ASN A 215 3.65 -23.86 -3.43
CA ASN A 215 3.18 -24.80 -4.46
C ASN A 215 3.79 -24.55 -5.85
N ILE A 216 4.78 -23.66 -5.98
CA ILE A 216 5.53 -23.53 -7.24
C ILE A 216 6.40 -24.77 -7.42
N GLU A 217 6.11 -25.55 -8.46
CA GLU A 217 6.77 -26.81 -8.78
C GLU A 217 8.23 -26.62 -9.26
N PRO A 218 9.14 -27.60 -9.04
CA PRO A 218 10.54 -27.51 -9.43
C PRO A 218 10.80 -27.28 -10.92
N ASP A 219 9.89 -27.70 -11.80
CA ASP A 219 9.96 -27.52 -13.25
C ASP A 219 9.39 -26.16 -13.71
N ASP A 220 8.74 -25.40 -12.84
CA ASP A 220 8.23 -24.07 -13.17
C ASP A 220 9.39 -23.06 -13.33
N SER A 221 9.28 -22.22 -14.36
CA SER A 221 10.21 -21.12 -14.63
C SER A 221 10.41 -20.13 -13.47
N MET A 222 9.47 -20.07 -12.54
CA MET A 222 9.49 -19.23 -11.34
C MET A 222 10.10 -19.90 -10.12
N PHE A 223 10.43 -21.19 -10.16
CA PHE A 223 10.93 -21.93 -8.99
C PHE A 223 12.17 -21.26 -8.37
N ALA A 224 13.11 -20.81 -9.19
CA ALA A 224 14.31 -20.10 -8.74
C ALA A 224 14.02 -18.77 -8.03
N LEU A 225 12.85 -18.15 -8.29
CA LEU A 225 12.42 -16.91 -7.66
C LEU A 225 11.79 -17.15 -6.28
N ARG A 226 11.34 -18.38 -5.99
CA ARG A 226 10.60 -18.74 -4.77
C ARG A 226 11.27 -18.28 -3.46
N PRO A 227 12.59 -18.45 -3.24
CA PRO A 227 13.24 -17.95 -2.02
C PRO A 227 13.12 -16.43 -1.86
N LYS A 228 13.22 -15.69 -2.97
CA LYS A 228 13.07 -14.23 -2.95
C LYS A 228 11.61 -13.83 -2.71
N LEU A 229 10.64 -14.52 -3.32
CA LEU A 229 9.21 -14.27 -3.05
C LEU A 229 8.87 -14.47 -1.59
N ARG A 230 9.34 -15.57 -0.96
CA ARG A 230 9.17 -15.82 0.47
C ARG A 230 9.69 -14.66 1.31
N LYS A 231 10.90 -14.18 1.00
CA LYS A 231 11.49 -13.06 1.73
C LYS A 231 10.65 -11.79 1.59
N ILE A 232 10.23 -11.43 0.36
CA ILE A 232 9.37 -10.27 0.13
C ILE A 232 8.06 -10.38 0.92
N VAL A 233 7.43 -11.55 0.91
CA VAL A 233 6.18 -11.77 1.65
C VAL A 233 6.41 -11.68 3.15
N SER A 234 7.48 -12.28 3.68
CA SER A 234 7.84 -12.22 5.10
C SER A 234 8.10 -10.78 5.55
N ASP A 235 8.95 -10.04 4.83
CA ASP A 235 9.30 -8.65 5.18
C ASP A 235 8.04 -7.76 5.22
N ARG A 236 7.12 -7.96 4.26
CA ARG A 236 5.84 -7.23 4.21
C ARG A 236 4.86 -7.68 5.29
N LYS A 237 4.82 -8.97 5.61
CA LYS A 237 3.99 -9.57 6.66
C LYS A 237 4.37 -9.04 8.03
N ASP A 238 5.65 -9.04 8.37
CA ASP A 238 6.17 -8.57 9.66
C ASP A 238 5.86 -7.08 9.89
N PHE A 239 5.88 -6.31 8.80
CA PHE A 239 5.50 -4.91 8.85
C PHE A 239 3.99 -4.71 9.03
N LEU A 240 3.19 -5.41 8.22
CA LEU A 240 1.74 -5.19 8.09
C LEU A 240 0.94 -5.80 9.24
N ILE A 241 1.25 -7.04 9.63
CA ILE A 241 0.49 -7.74 10.66
C ILE A 241 0.85 -7.18 12.04
N LYS A 242 -0.15 -6.64 12.70
CA LYS A 242 -0.11 -6.24 14.12
C LYS A 242 -0.97 -7.19 14.95
N PRO A 243 -0.76 -7.28 16.28
CA PRO A 243 -1.58 -8.14 17.15
C PRO A 243 -3.11 -7.96 17.02
N ILE A 244 -3.58 -6.76 16.65
CA ILE A 244 -5.01 -6.52 16.36
C ILE A 244 -5.53 -7.29 15.13
N HIS A 245 -4.70 -7.50 14.10
CA HIS A 245 -5.04 -8.33 12.95
C HIS A 245 -5.20 -9.80 13.36
N ILE A 246 -4.35 -10.25 14.29
CA ILE A 246 -4.42 -11.61 14.84
C ILE A 246 -5.71 -11.77 15.66
N ALA A 247 -6.02 -10.82 16.52
CA ALA A 247 -7.28 -10.79 17.27
C ALA A 247 -8.50 -10.82 16.33
N ALA A 248 -8.48 -10.04 15.25
CA ALA A 248 -9.54 -10.04 14.23
C ALA A 248 -9.68 -11.42 13.56
N TYR A 249 -8.56 -12.04 13.18
CA TYR A 249 -8.55 -13.35 12.53
C TYR A 249 -9.05 -14.47 13.46
N MET A 250 -8.75 -14.38 14.76
CA MET A 250 -9.29 -15.29 15.77
C MET A 250 -10.80 -15.13 15.93
N LEU A 251 -11.28 -13.89 16.09
CA LEU A 251 -12.69 -13.57 16.33
C LEU A 251 -13.58 -13.69 15.11
N HIS A 252 -13.01 -13.87 13.92
CA HIS A 252 -13.78 -14.08 12.72
C HIS A 252 -14.34 -15.52 12.68
N PRO A 253 -15.67 -15.72 12.65
CA PRO A 253 -16.28 -17.05 12.80
C PRO A 253 -15.97 -18.00 11.64
N PHE A 254 -15.65 -17.47 10.45
CA PHE A 254 -15.14 -18.26 9.33
C PHE A 254 -13.65 -18.65 9.49
N TYR A 255 -12.79 -17.72 9.94
CA TYR A 255 -11.35 -17.95 9.98
C TYR A 255 -10.87 -18.69 11.25
N LYS A 256 -11.45 -18.39 12.41
CA LYS A 256 -11.20 -19.06 13.71
C LYS A 256 -9.73 -19.12 14.12
N GLY A 257 -8.91 -18.20 13.60
CA GLY A 257 -7.46 -18.22 13.80
C GLY A 257 -6.76 -19.44 13.17
N GLY A 258 -7.30 -20.02 12.09
CA GLY A 258 -6.71 -21.20 11.44
C GLY A 258 -5.27 -20.97 10.97
N GLY A 259 -4.36 -21.85 11.36
CA GLY A 259 -2.93 -21.77 11.01
C GLY A 259 -2.09 -20.80 11.86
N LEU A 260 -2.66 -20.16 12.89
CA LEU A 260 -1.88 -19.35 13.83
C LEU A 260 -1.09 -20.22 14.81
N THR A 261 0.15 -19.81 15.07
CA THR A 261 1.03 -20.35 16.12
C THR A 261 0.53 -20.02 17.52
N ALA A 262 1.05 -20.71 18.54
CA ALA A 262 0.72 -20.43 19.94
C ALA A 262 1.07 -19.00 20.36
N ILE A 263 2.22 -18.48 19.88
CA ILE A 263 2.70 -17.13 20.17
C ILE A 263 1.77 -16.08 19.55
N GLU A 264 1.38 -16.27 18.28
CA GLU A 264 0.43 -15.37 17.62
C GLU A 264 -0.92 -15.36 18.35
N ARG A 265 -1.44 -16.53 18.71
CA ARG A 265 -2.70 -16.63 19.47
C ARG A 265 -2.63 -15.88 20.79
N GLN A 266 -1.52 -16.01 21.52
CA GLN A 266 -1.31 -15.29 22.77
C GLN A 266 -1.36 -13.77 22.53
N ALA A 267 -0.64 -13.26 21.53
CA ALA A 267 -0.66 -11.83 21.18
C ALA A 267 -2.08 -11.34 20.82
N GLY A 268 -2.87 -12.17 20.13
CA GLY A 268 -4.28 -11.88 19.84
C GLY A 268 -5.14 -11.79 21.10
N VAL A 269 -4.98 -12.74 22.05
CA VAL A 269 -5.68 -12.71 23.35
C VAL A 269 -5.32 -11.46 24.15
N GLU A 270 -4.04 -11.09 24.19
CA GLU A 270 -3.58 -9.90 24.91
C GLU A 270 -4.26 -8.62 24.40
N VAL A 271 -4.42 -8.48 23.08
CA VAL A 271 -5.18 -7.36 22.48
C VAL A 271 -6.65 -7.39 22.86
N ILE A 272 -7.30 -8.55 22.80
CA ILE A 272 -8.72 -8.68 23.15
C ILE A 272 -8.93 -8.22 24.61
N LEU A 273 -8.08 -8.68 25.53
CA LEU A 273 -8.16 -8.29 26.93
C LEU A 273 -7.78 -6.82 27.15
N LYS A 274 -6.82 -6.27 26.39
CA LYS A 274 -6.47 -4.84 26.42
C LYS A 274 -7.68 -3.98 26.03
N ILE A 275 -8.43 -4.39 25.00
CA ILE A 275 -9.65 -3.70 24.57
C ILE A 275 -10.74 -3.84 25.64
N GLY A 276 -10.89 -5.03 26.25
CA GLY A 276 -11.81 -5.24 27.37
C GLY A 276 -11.58 -4.25 28.51
N ARG A 277 -10.32 -4.10 28.95
CA ARG A 277 -9.94 -3.11 29.99
C ARG A 277 -10.25 -1.67 29.58
N ARG A 278 -9.95 -1.30 28.33
CA ARG A 278 -10.19 0.07 27.80
C ARG A 278 -11.67 0.44 27.82
N TYR A 279 -12.56 -0.53 27.68
CA TYR A 279 -14.01 -0.33 27.69
C TYR A 279 -14.67 -0.75 29.00
N GLU A 280 -13.89 -0.90 30.08
CA GLU A 280 -14.38 -1.21 31.43
C GLU A 280 -15.24 -2.50 31.47
N LEU A 281 -14.89 -3.46 30.61
CA LEU A 281 -15.51 -4.78 30.58
C LEU A 281 -14.86 -5.70 31.61
N ASP A 282 -15.63 -6.67 32.09
CA ASP A 282 -15.12 -7.72 32.96
C ASP A 282 -14.23 -8.66 32.15
N THR A 283 -12.91 -8.55 32.37
CA THR A 283 -11.93 -9.32 31.61
C THR A 283 -11.97 -10.82 31.90
N ASP A 284 -12.49 -11.24 33.04
CA ASP A 284 -12.62 -12.66 33.37
C ASP A 284 -13.81 -13.26 32.61
N VAL A 285 -14.91 -12.50 32.50
CA VAL A 285 -16.04 -12.85 31.62
C VAL A 285 -15.59 -12.88 30.16
N VAL A 286 -14.87 -11.87 29.68
CA VAL A 286 -14.35 -11.83 28.30
C VAL A 286 -13.44 -13.04 28.03
N ARG A 287 -12.54 -13.38 28.96
CA ARG A 287 -11.65 -14.55 28.81
C ARG A 287 -12.44 -15.86 28.78
N SER A 288 -13.42 -16.02 29.67
CA SER A 288 -14.29 -17.19 29.71
C SER A 288 -15.06 -17.36 28.39
N GLN A 289 -15.69 -16.29 27.89
CA GLN A 289 -16.39 -16.29 26.61
C GLN A 289 -15.47 -16.62 25.43
N LEU A 290 -14.24 -16.10 25.43
CA LEU A 290 -13.25 -16.39 24.39
C LEU A 290 -12.82 -17.85 24.40
N ILE A 291 -12.66 -18.46 25.57
CA ILE A 291 -12.36 -19.89 25.71
C ILE A 291 -13.51 -20.72 25.12
N LYS A 292 -14.75 -20.41 25.49
CA LYS A 292 -15.95 -21.09 24.95
C LYS A 292 -16.04 -21.01 23.43
N TYR A 293 -15.84 -19.82 22.87
CA TYR A 293 -15.83 -19.58 21.42
C TYR A 293 -14.75 -20.41 20.71
N ASN A 294 -13.51 -20.37 21.22
CA ASN A 294 -12.38 -21.07 20.60
C ASN A 294 -12.51 -22.60 20.68
N SER A 295 -13.08 -23.13 21.77
CA SER A 295 -13.31 -24.56 21.96
C SER A 295 -14.61 -25.06 21.32
N LYS A 296 -15.45 -24.15 20.80
CA LYS A 296 -16.80 -24.45 20.29
C LYS A 296 -17.66 -25.21 21.30
N SER A 297 -17.54 -24.83 22.57
CA SER A 297 -18.26 -25.45 23.68
C SER A 297 -19.49 -24.64 24.08
N ASP A 298 -20.31 -25.21 24.95
CA ASP A 298 -21.51 -24.57 25.51
C ASP A 298 -22.42 -23.99 24.43
N GLU A 299 -22.69 -22.69 24.49
CA GLU A 299 -23.58 -21.98 23.57
C GLU A 299 -23.04 -21.97 22.12
N PHE A 300 -21.74 -22.25 21.92
CA PHE A 300 -21.09 -22.35 20.60
C PHE A 300 -21.12 -23.76 19.98
N ASN A 301 -21.65 -24.77 20.68
CA ASN A 301 -21.66 -26.17 20.23
C ASN A 301 -22.73 -26.44 19.13
N SER A 302 -23.59 -25.48 18.82
CA SER A 302 -24.63 -25.68 17.81
C SER A 302 -24.04 -25.66 16.39
N SER A 303 -24.33 -26.70 15.60
CA SER A 303 -23.84 -26.81 14.21
C SER A 303 -24.38 -25.71 13.29
N ILE A 304 -25.57 -25.15 13.59
CA ILE A 304 -26.18 -24.07 12.79
C ILE A 304 -25.31 -22.80 12.77
N LEU A 305 -24.51 -22.58 13.82
CA LEU A 305 -23.62 -21.42 13.94
C LEU A 305 -22.47 -21.46 12.93
N TRP A 306 -22.17 -22.66 12.41
CA TRP A 306 -20.99 -22.97 11.63
C TRP A 306 -21.31 -23.57 10.24
N ALA A 307 -22.59 -23.60 9.87
CA ALA A 307 -23.08 -24.30 8.70
C ALA A 307 -22.76 -23.59 7.37
N GLU A 308 -22.36 -22.32 7.39
CA GLU A 308 -22.04 -21.55 6.18
C GLU A 308 -20.58 -21.73 5.73
N ASP A 309 -20.40 -22.09 4.45
CA ASP A 309 -19.10 -22.18 3.78
C ASP A 309 -18.38 -20.81 3.68
N GLU A 310 -19.09 -19.70 3.91
CA GLU A 310 -18.51 -18.36 4.00
C GLU A 310 -19.42 -17.46 4.85
N ILE A 311 -18.92 -17.00 6.01
CA ILE A 311 -19.63 -16.00 6.83
C ILE A 311 -19.23 -14.62 6.34
N LYS A 312 -20.09 -13.99 5.53
CA LYS A 312 -19.83 -12.69 4.89
C LYS A 312 -19.93 -11.49 5.83
N ASP A 313 -20.80 -11.56 6.84
CA ASP A 313 -20.94 -10.51 7.86
C ASP A 313 -20.55 -11.01 9.25
N ALA A 314 -19.24 -11.10 9.50
CA ALA A 314 -18.72 -11.51 10.81
C ALA A 314 -19.19 -10.61 11.98
N PRO A 315 -19.20 -9.26 11.88
CA PRO A 315 -19.82 -8.42 12.91
C PRO A 315 -21.31 -8.72 13.15
N GLY A 316 -22.06 -8.98 12.08
CA GLY A 316 -23.49 -9.32 12.14
C GLY A 316 -23.72 -10.67 12.81
N TRP A 317 -22.87 -11.67 12.53
CA TRP A 317 -22.91 -12.98 13.18
C TRP A 317 -22.80 -12.87 14.71
N TRP A 318 -21.85 -12.07 15.21
CA TRP A 318 -21.71 -11.82 16.65
C TRP A 318 -22.94 -11.13 17.25
N ALA A 319 -23.48 -10.12 16.55
CA ALA A 319 -24.66 -9.38 17.01
C ALA A 319 -25.94 -10.24 17.00
N LEU A 320 -26.05 -11.19 16.07
CA LEU A 320 -27.23 -12.05 15.92
C LEU A 320 -27.24 -13.17 16.97
N PHE A 321 -26.13 -13.88 17.12
CA PHE A 321 -26.09 -15.10 17.93
C PHE A 321 -25.68 -14.85 19.38
N PHE A 322 -24.90 -13.80 19.66
CA PHE A 322 -24.35 -13.54 20.98
C PHE A 322 -24.46 -12.05 21.38
N PRO A 323 -25.64 -11.40 21.28
CA PRO A 323 -25.77 -9.96 21.52
C PRO A 323 -25.34 -9.52 22.92
N ASP A 324 -25.58 -10.35 23.94
CA ASP A 324 -25.34 -10.03 25.35
C ASP A 324 -23.91 -10.34 25.82
N TYR A 325 -23.06 -10.90 24.95
CA TYR A 325 -21.69 -11.24 25.31
C TYR A 325 -20.81 -9.98 25.35
N GLN A 326 -20.02 -9.82 26.40
CA GLN A 326 -19.02 -8.75 26.46
C GLN A 326 -18.00 -8.91 25.32
N LEU A 327 -17.65 -10.14 24.96
CA LEU A 327 -16.80 -10.45 23.81
C LEU A 327 -17.38 -9.92 22.49
N THR A 328 -18.70 -9.91 22.31
CA THR A 328 -19.36 -9.39 21.10
C THR A 328 -19.07 -7.91 20.91
N SER A 329 -19.05 -7.12 21.98
CA SER A 329 -18.71 -5.70 21.89
C SER A 329 -17.28 -5.47 21.38
N ILE A 330 -16.32 -6.31 21.80
CA ILE A 330 -14.92 -6.28 21.36
C ILE A 330 -14.81 -6.77 19.91
N ALA A 331 -15.42 -7.91 19.60
CA ALA A 331 -15.37 -8.54 18.28
C ALA A 331 -15.93 -7.61 17.21
N ARG A 332 -17.07 -6.95 17.46
CA ARG A 332 -17.65 -6.00 16.51
C ARG A 332 -16.72 -4.83 16.24
N LYS A 333 -16.10 -4.22 17.27
CA LYS A 333 -15.13 -3.12 17.08
C LYS A 333 -13.95 -3.53 16.21
N ILE A 334 -13.33 -4.68 16.51
CA ILE A 334 -12.18 -5.18 15.76
C ILE A 334 -12.57 -5.53 14.32
N LEU A 335 -13.65 -6.28 14.13
CA LEU A 335 -14.07 -6.81 12.82
C LEU A 335 -14.63 -5.73 11.88
N GLN A 336 -15.16 -4.64 12.43
CA GLN A 336 -15.62 -3.47 11.67
C GLN A 336 -14.49 -2.49 11.34
N THR A 337 -13.29 -2.70 11.88
CA THR A 337 -12.15 -1.83 11.58
C THR A 337 -11.66 -2.11 10.15
N PRO A 338 -11.61 -1.09 9.27
CA PRO A 338 -11.18 -1.29 7.91
C PRO A 338 -9.68 -1.64 7.85
N PRO A 339 -9.27 -2.60 7.01
CA PRO A 339 -7.86 -2.94 6.81
C PRO A 339 -7.13 -1.99 5.84
N THR A 340 -7.84 -1.04 5.23
CA THR A 340 -7.30 -0.17 4.18
C THR A 340 -7.69 1.30 4.38
N SER A 341 -6.89 2.19 3.80
CA SER A 341 -7.18 3.63 3.67
C SER A 341 -7.83 3.98 2.31
N CYS A 342 -8.34 3.00 1.55
CA CYS A 342 -8.84 3.19 0.18
C CYS A 342 -10.06 4.13 0.10
N SER A 343 -10.84 4.25 1.19
CA SER A 343 -11.93 5.24 1.28
C SER A 343 -11.43 6.69 1.11
N VAL A 344 -10.21 6.96 1.57
CA VAL A 344 -9.55 8.26 1.43
C VAL A 344 -9.10 8.48 -0.03
N GLU A 345 -8.55 7.46 -0.69
CA GLU A 345 -8.16 7.54 -2.10
C GLU A 345 -9.36 7.80 -3.03
N ARG A 346 -10.50 7.16 -2.77
CA ARG A 346 -11.77 7.45 -3.47
C ARG A 346 -12.20 8.90 -3.26
N SER A 347 -12.04 9.42 -2.03
CA SER A 347 -12.33 10.83 -1.72
C SER A 347 -11.42 11.78 -2.49
N PHE A 348 -10.11 11.49 -2.60
CA PHE A 348 -9.18 12.30 -3.41
C PHE A 348 -9.49 12.24 -4.90
N SER A 349 -9.94 11.09 -5.39
CA SER A 349 -10.38 10.94 -6.78
C SER A 349 -11.60 11.83 -7.06
N ALA A 350 -12.59 11.82 -6.17
CA ALA A 350 -13.75 12.73 -6.23
C ALA A 350 -13.33 14.20 -6.16
N GLN A 351 -12.31 14.53 -5.37
CA GLN A 351 -11.79 15.89 -5.26
C GLN A 351 -11.23 16.41 -6.58
N LYS A 352 -10.65 15.57 -7.44
CA LYS A 352 -10.14 16.00 -8.76
C LYS A 352 -11.23 16.64 -9.62
N HIS A 353 -12.50 16.26 -9.46
CA HIS A 353 -13.62 16.87 -10.19
C HIS A 353 -14.01 18.24 -9.65
N ILE A 354 -13.79 18.48 -8.36
CA ILE A 354 -14.07 19.75 -7.67
C ILE A 354 -12.90 20.73 -7.84
N HIS A 355 -11.68 20.22 -7.78
CA HIS A 355 -10.45 20.99 -7.77
C HIS A 355 -9.36 20.25 -8.55
N SER A 356 -9.18 20.63 -9.82
CA SER A 356 -8.13 20.13 -10.72
C SER A 356 -7.17 21.24 -11.13
N VAL A 357 -6.12 20.89 -11.86
CA VAL A 357 -5.18 21.85 -12.46
C VAL A 357 -5.94 22.86 -13.36
N LEU A 358 -6.96 22.40 -14.08
CA LEU A 358 -7.81 23.24 -14.93
C LEU A 358 -8.90 24.01 -14.17
N ARG A 359 -9.35 23.52 -13.00
CA ARG A 359 -10.41 24.11 -12.16
C ARG A 359 -9.92 24.40 -10.74
N ASN A 360 -9.02 25.38 -10.59
CA ASN A 360 -8.34 25.70 -9.32
C ASN A 360 -8.78 27.03 -8.66
N ARG A 361 -9.87 27.66 -9.14
CA ARG A 361 -10.31 28.99 -8.64
C ARG A 361 -11.06 28.95 -7.30
N LEU A 362 -11.23 27.77 -6.71
CA LEU A 362 -11.93 27.61 -5.44
C LEU A 362 -10.95 27.76 -4.27
N THR A 363 -11.34 28.53 -3.26
CA THR A 363 -10.61 28.59 -1.99
C THR A 363 -10.62 27.22 -1.30
N ASN A 364 -9.56 26.87 -0.57
CA ASN A 364 -9.48 25.61 0.20
C ASN A 364 -10.70 25.36 1.11
N SER A 365 -11.23 26.41 1.76
CA SER A 365 -12.44 26.30 2.58
C SER A 365 -13.66 25.84 1.78
N LYS A 366 -13.85 26.37 0.56
CA LYS A 366 -14.93 25.96 -0.34
C LYS A 366 -14.73 24.53 -0.84
N VAL A 367 -13.50 24.15 -1.20
CA VAL A 367 -13.18 22.76 -1.61
C VAL A 367 -13.52 21.79 -0.48
N ASN A 368 -13.09 22.06 0.75
CA ASN A 368 -13.39 21.23 1.92
C ASN A 368 -14.90 21.09 2.16
N LYS A 369 -15.67 22.18 2.06
CA LYS A 369 -17.14 22.15 2.21
C LYS A 369 -17.81 21.34 1.11
N LEU A 370 -17.40 21.51 -0.15
CA LEU A 370 -17.92 20.75 -1.27
C LEU A 370 -17.59 19.26 -1.15
N MET A 371 -16.37 18.92 -0.74
CA MET A 371 -15.97 17.55 -0.45
C MET A 371 -16.80 16.93 0.67
N PHE A 372 -16.97 17.67 1.78
CA PHE A 372 -17.80 17.22 2.89
C PHE A 372 -19.23 16.94 2.45
N ILE A 373 -19.85 17.86 1.69
CA ILE A 373 -21.21 17.67 1.18
C ILE A 373 -21.23 16.48 0.23
N ARG A 374 -20.41 16.46 -0.83
CA ARG A 374 -20.40 15.39 -1.85
C ARG A 374 -20.22 14.01 -1.24
N GLN A 375 -19.22 13.84 -0.38
CA GLN A 375 -18.87 12.53 0.16
C GLN A 375 -19.89 12.04 1.20
N ASN A 376 -20.52 12.95 1.94
CA ASN A 376 -21.48 12.59 2.98
C ASN A 376 -22.94 12.62 2.52
N LEU A 377 -23.26 13.20 1.35
CA LEU A 377 -24.63 13.35 0.86
C LEU A 377 -25.34 12.00 0.75
N LEU A 378 -24.65 10.96 0.27
CA LEU A 378 -25.17 9.60 0.12
C LEU A 378 -25.56 8.95 1.46
N MET A 379 -25.02 9.43 2.59
CA MET A 379 -25.45 8.94 3.91
C MET A 379 -26.81 9.50 4.33
N PHE A 380 -27.16 10.71 3.88
CA PHE A 380 -28.43 11.36 4.21
C PHE A 380 -29.59 11.00 3.28
N THR A 381 -29.32 10.25 2.20
CA THR A 381 -30.31 9.89 1.18
C THR A 381 -30.85 8.47 1.33
N LYS A 382 -30.22 7.61 2.15
CA LYS A 382 -30.61 6.20 2.35
C LYS A 382 -31.95 5.99 3.05
N ASN A 383 -32.48 7.01 3.73
CA ASN A 383 -33.84 7.00 4.28
C ASN A 383 -34.89 7.64 3.34
N LYS A 384 -34.50 7.95 2.09
CA LYS A 384 -35.38 8.53 1.07
C LYS A 384 -35.56 7.53 -0.09
N SER A 385 -36.63 7.71 -0.86
CA SER A 385 -36.99 6.85 -2.00
C SER A 385 -35.82 6.62 -2.97
N SER A 386 -35.71 5.41 -3.54
CA SER A 386 -34.63 5.02 -4.45
C SER A 386 -34.42 5.98 -5.63
N ILE A 387 -35.49 6.66 -6.05
CA ILE A 387 -35.47 7.70 -7.10
C ILE A 387 -34.57 8.89 -6.71
N ILE A 388 -34.59 9.34 -5.45
CA ILE A 388 -33.78 10.47 -4.99
C ILE A 388 -32.30 10.07 -4.90
N ILE A 389 -32.02 8.81 -4.56
CA ILE A 389 -30.66 8.27 -4.55
C ILE A 389 -30.12 8.24 -5.98
N GLU A 390 -30.90 7.72 -6.93
CA GLU A 390 -30.51 7.65 -8.34
C GLU A 390 -30.36 9.04 -8.97
N GLU A 391 -31.21 10.00 -8.65
CA GLU A 391 -31.06 11.41 -9.07
C GLU A 391 -29.79 12.06 -8.51
N ILE A 392 -29.45 11.77 -7.25
CA ILE A 392 -28.24 12.31 -6.61
C ILE A 392 -26.99 11.64 -7.15
N GLU A 393 -27.01 10.32 -7.36
CA GLU A 393 -25.92 9.60 -8.02
C GLU A 393 -25.74 10.10 -9.45
N ASN A 394 -26.82 10.31 -10.20
CA ASN A 394 -26.76 10.89 -11.55
C ASN A 394 -26.23 12.33 -11.55
N LEU A 395 -26.62 13.16 -10.58
CA LEU A 395 -26.05 14.50 -10.39
C LEU A 395 -24.55 14.43 -10.07
N LEU A 396 -24.14 13.56 -9.14
CA LEU A 396 -22.75 13.37 -8.77
C LEU A 396 -21.91 12.88 -9.96
N ASN A 397 -22.43 11.91 -10.73
CA ASN A 397 -21.83 11.36 -11.93
C ASN A 397 -21.84 12.35 -13.11
N SER A 398 -22.78 13.31 -13.16
CA SER A 398 -22.79 14.38 -14.18
C SER A 398 -21.62 15.36 -14.01
N PHE A 399 -21.03 15.44 -12.83
CA PHE A 399 -19.75 16.13 -12.60
C PHE A 399 -18.54 15.27 -13.01
N ASP A 400 -18.72 13.96 -13.18
CA ASP A 400 -17.69 12.97 -13.54
C ASP A 400 -17.58 12.83 -15.08
N VAL A 401 -17.51 13.96 -15.80
CA VAL A 401 -17.05 13.92 -17.19
C VAL A 401 -15.59 13.46 -17.17
N GLU A 402 -15.31 12.32 -17.80
CA GLU A 402 -13.96 11.82 -18.06
C GLU A 402 -13.16 12.94 -18.75
N ILE A 403 -12.35 13.67 -17.98
CA ILE A 403 -11.25 14.43 -18.56
C ILE A 403 -10.18 13.39 -18.86
N ASP A 404 -9.99 13.10 -20.15
CA ASP A 404 -8.87 12.33 -20.67
C ASP A 404 -7.58 13.13 -20.40
N ASP A 405 -7.11 13.11 -19.15
CA ASP A 405 -5.90 13.80 -18.68
C ASP A 405 -4.62 13.09 -19.20
N GLN A 406 -4.57 12.81 -20.50
CA GLN A 406 -3.35 12.34 -21.19
C GLN A 406 -2.26 13.42 -21.25
N GLU A 407 -2.58 14.70 -21.03
CA GLU A 407 -1.63 15.81 -21.11
C GLU A 407 -1.19 16.38 -19.75
N ALA A 408 -1.98 16.25 -18.68
CA ALA A 408 -1.68 16.92 -17.40
C ALA A 408 -0.60 16.20 -16.54
N GLU A 409 -0.40 14.89 -16.71
CA GLU A 409 0.70 14.17 -16.04
C GLU A 409 2.04 14.30 -16.80
N MET A 410 2.07 14.90 -18.00
CA MET A 410 3.29 15.11 -18.80
C MET A 410 4.16 16.24 -18.25
N GLN A 411 3.56 17.26 -17.62
CA GLN A 411 4.27 18.47 -17.17
C GLN A 411 4.86 18.40 -15.76
N LEU A 412 4.62 17.33 -14.99
CA LEU A 412 5.22 17.12 -13.66
C LEU A 412 6.40 16.14 -13.69
N SER A 413 6.86 15.75 -14.89
CA SER A 413 7.98 14.82 -15.09
C SER A 413 9.14 15.39 -15.92
N GLU A 414 9.15 16.70 -16.20
CA GLU A 414 10.20 17.34 -17.02
C GLU A 414 11.40 17.88 -16.22
N GLU A 415 11.49 17.64 -14.92
CA GLU A 415 12.73 17.88 -14.16
C GLU A 415 13.29 16.56 -13.64
N GLU A 416 13.91 15.81 -14.56
CA GLU A 416 15.11 14.97 -14.38
C GLU A 416 15.32 14.21 -15.71
N CYS A 417 15.88 14.92 -16.68
CA CYS A 417 16.45 14.31 -17.88
C CYS A 417 17.80 13.70 -17.51
N GLU A 418 17.81 12.43 -17.13
CA GLU A 418 19.00 11.59 -17.33
C GLU A 418 18.74 10.68 -18.53
N GLU A 419 19.62 10.83 -19.53
CA GLU A 419 19.71 9.96 -20.68
C GLU A 419 20.13 8.57 -20.20
N ASP A 420 19.19 7.63 -20.10
CA ASP A 420 19.49 6.20 -20.01
C ASP A 420 20.04 5.72 -21.37
N ASP A 421 21.30 6.08 -21.66
CA ASP A 421 22.09 5.41 -22.67
C ASP A 421 22.29 3.96 -22.21
N VAL A 422 21.78 3.04 -23.02
CA VAL A 422 21.95 1.61 -22.80
C VAL A 422 23.39 1.27 -23.17
N ASP A 423 24.30 1.45 -22.22
CA ASP A 423 25.65 0.94 -22.34
C ASP A 423 25.61 -0.58 -22.35
N PHE A 424 25.93 -1.14 -23.51
CA PHE A 424 26.14 -2.56 -23.70
C PHE A 424 27.65 -2.75 -23.57
N GLU A 425 28.14 -3.12 -22.38
CA GLU A 425 29.54 -3.48 -22.19
C GLU A 425 29.91 -4.60 -23.17
N VAL A 426 30.77 -4.25 -24.13
CA VAL A 426 31.50 -5.19 -24.97
C VAL A 426 32.83 -5.43 -24.28
N GLN A 427 33.07 -6.65 -23.79
CA GLN A 427 34.43 -7.05 -23.43
C GLN A 427 35.30 -7.06 -24.69
N PRO A 428 36.39 -6.29 -24.77
CA PRO A 428 37.36 -6.43 -25.84
C PRO A 428 38.24 -7.65 -25.52
N GLY A 429 38.24 -8.61 -26.44
CA GLY A 429 39.17 -9.73 -26.44
C GLY A 429 40.62 -9.26 -26.59
N GLU A 430 41.50 -10.04 -25.95
CA GLU A 430 42.94 -9.94 -26.00
C GLU A 430 43.48 -9.88 -27.43
N ILE A 431 44.11 -8.77 -27.81
CA ILE A 431 45.11 -8.74 -28.89
C ILE A 431 46.31 -7.91 -28.45
N SER A 432 47.35 -8.63 -28.02
CA SER A 432 48.78 -8.41 -28.26
C SER A 432 49.32 -6.97 -28.32
N SER A 433 49.92 -6.54 -27.20
CA SER A 433 50.79 -5.36 -27.11
C SER A 433 52.10 -5.56 -27.89
N TYR A 434 52.41 -4.61 -28.78
CA TYR A 434 53.77 -4.38 -29.30
C TYR A 434 54.46 -3.32 -28.44
N SER A 435 55.66 -3.65 -27.97
CA SER A 435 56.60 -2.81 -27.23
C SER A 435 57.50 -1.99 -28.16
N LEU A 436 57.91 -0.79 -27.72
CA LEU A 436 59.24 -0.13 -27.86
C LEU A 436 59.08 1.41 -27.66
N SER A 437 59.59 1.98 -26.55
CA SER A 437 60.83 2.79 -26.42
C SER A 437 60.64 4.24 -26.93
N ASP A 438 61.12 5.35 -26.35
CA ASP A 438 62.18 5.64 -25.37
C ASP A 438 62.07 7.12 -24.92
N SER A 439 62.88 7.48 -23.90
CA SER A 439 63.40 8.81 -23.48
C SER A 439 62.48 9.77 -22.72
N GLU A 440 62.91 10.59 -21.74
CA GLU A 440 63.99 10.68 -20.74
C GLU A 440 63.89 12.12 -20.15
N ALA A 441 64.59 12.38 -19.03
CA ALA A 441 64.87 13.66 -18.36
C ALA A 441 63.78 14.21 -17.40
N GLU A 442 63.86 13.97 -16.08
CA GLU A 442 64.79 14.49 -15.04
C GLU A 442 64.29 15.78 -14.35
N SER A 443 63.98 15.67 -13.05
CA SER A 443 64.59 16.38 -11.90
C SER A 443 63.59 16.74 -10.78
N GLU A 444 63.81 16.11 -9.63
CA GLU A 444 63.34 16.42 -8.26
C GLU A 444 64.46 17.21 -7.52
N PRO A 445 64.36 17.58 -6.22
CA PRO A 445 63.24 18.03 -5.37
C PRO A 445 63.67 19.23 -4.47
N ASP A 446 62.85 19.58 -3.47
CA ASP A 446 63.17 20.08 -2.11
C ASP A 446 62.09 21.08 -1.65
N SER A 447 61.66 21.18 -0.39
CA SER A 447 61.68 20.34 0.81
C SER A 447 60.81 21.07 1.86
N ASP A 448 60.35 20.33 2.88
CA ASP A 448 60.15 20.77 4.27
C ASP A 448 59.01 21.77 4.63
N ASP A 449 58.33 21.70 5.78
CA ASP A 449 58.12 20.66 6.80
C ASP A 449 57.04 21.21 7.76
N ASN A 450 56.25 20.31 8.37
CA ASN A 450 55.69 20.28 9.75
C ASN A 450 55.41 21.59 10.55
N SER A 451 54.46 21.71 11.49
CA SER A 451 53.48 20.82 12.14
C SER A 451 52.73 21.63 13.23
N TYR A 452 51.52 21.17 13.57
CA TYR A 452 50.80 21.20 14.86
C TYR A 452 51.33 22.02 16.06
N VAL A 453 50.42 22.72 16.78
CA VAL A 453 50.23 22.61 18.26
C VAL A 453 48.80 23.05 18.67
N ASN A 454 48.13 22.20 19.48
CA ASN A 454 46.91 22.43 20.29
C ASN A 454 47.18 23.34 21.50
N THR A 455 46.17 24.05 22.00
CA THR A 455 46.05 24.29 23.46
C THR A 455 44.59 24.42 23.90
N ASP A 456 44.24 23.57 24.88
CA ASP A 456 43.06 23.63 25.75
C ASP A 456 43.20 24.73 26.80
N VAL A 457 42.08 25.30 27.28
CA VAL A 457 41.94 25.82 28.66
C VAL A 457 40.48 25.64 29.12
N GLU A 458 40.26 24.73 30.07
CA GLU A 458 39.20 24.80 31.08
C GLU A 458 39.69 25.64 32.27
N MET A 459 38.78 26.35 32.97
CA MET A 459 38.84 26.48 34.43
C MET A 459 37.51 27.01 35.02
N ASP A 460 37.05 26.26 36.01
CA ASP A 460 35.93 26.50 36.93
C ASP A 460 36.11 27.73 37.84
N ALA A 461 35.00 28.23 38.41
CA ALA A 461 34.67 28.08 39.85
C ALA A 461 33.78 29.21 40.43
N GLU A 462 32.63 28.77 40.95
CA GLU A 462 32.02 29.09 42.26
C GLU A 462 31.51 30.51 42.62
N GLY A 463 30.29 30.53 43.21
CA GLY A 463 29.76 31.67 43.96
C GLY A 463 28.27 31.58 44.31
N SER A 464 27.96 31.08 45.49
CA SER A 464 26.67 30.66 46.05
C SER A 464 25.72 31.75 46.60
N PHE A 465 24.44 31.36 46.77
CA PHE A 465 23.51 31.67 47.88
C PHE A 465 22.79 33.05 47.96
N ASN A 466 21.46 33.06 47.78
CA ASN A 466 20.46 33.37 48.83
C ASN A 466 19.02 33.49 48.26
N ASP A 467 18.14 32.60 48.74
CA ASP A 467 16.70 32.80 49.03
C ASP A 467 16.63 32.94 50.59
N PRO A 468 15.61 33.48 51.30
CA PRO A 468 14.18 33.31 51.01
C PRO A 468 13.17 34.41 51.43
N SER A 469 11.92 34.22 50.94
CA SER A 469 10.63 34.49 51.61
C SER A 469 10.19 35.96 51.80
N THR A 470 8.92 36.38 51.80
CA THR A 470 7.62 35.79 52.21
C THR A 470 6.47 36.64 51.64
N ASP A 471 5.33 35.98 51.33
CA ASP A 471 3.90 36.28 51.66
C ASP A 471 3.33 37.72 51.42
N ASP A 472 2.06 37.97 51.03
CA ASP A 472 0.80 37.38 51.50
C ASP A 472 -0.45 37.89 50.72
N GLU A 473 -1.58 37.19 50.93
CA GLU A 473 -3.01 37.62 50.88
C GLU A 473 -3.68 38.03 49.52
N SER A 474 -4.63 37.29 48.93
CA SER A 474 -6.01 36.88 49.30
C SER A 474 -7.12 37.86 48.86
N ASP A 475 -8.09 37.37 48.05
CA ASP A 475 -9.53 37.73 48.02
C ASP A 475 -10.18 37.04 46.79
N VAL A 476 -10.96 35.95 46.93
CA VAL A 476 -12.41 35.89 47.20
C VAL A 476 -13.26 36.78 46.30
N TYR A 477 -14.05 36.18 45.38
CA TYR A 477 -15.45 36.54 45.14
C TYR A 477 -16.20 35.38 44.45
N GLN A 478 -17.29 34.95 45.10
CA GLN A 478 -18.36 34.07 44.60
C GLN A 478 -19.53 34.90 44.02
N GLU A 479 -20.45 34.18 43.38
CA GLU A 479 -21.82 34.52 42.92
C GLU A 479 -21.91 35.20 41.53
N LYS A 480 -22.68 34.71 40.55
CA LYS A 480 -23.98 34.01 40.56
C LYS A 480 -24.07 32.90 39.51
#